data_AF-A0A5B0E1T7-F1
#
_entry.id   AF-A0A5B0E1T7-F1
#
_cell.length_a   1.000
_cell.length_b   1.000
_cell.length_c   1.000
_cell.angle_alpha   90.00
_cell.angle_beta   90.00
_cell.angle_gamma   90.00
#
_symmetry.space_group_name_H-M   'P 1'
#
loop_
_entity.id
_entity.type
_entity.pdbx_description
1 polymer ?
#
loop_
_entity_poly.entity_id
_entity_poly.type
_entity_poly.pdbx_seq_one_letter_code
_entity_poly.pdbx_strand_id
1 'polypeptide(L)'
;MTSQVHRIVGENPVDILRRLSGLDRLMLINSTGGITHERIGALSQVFLEGDDIVCLGPDHDCRIHAPSIARMTLDRSRNFGDKSYPRVDFVGHDGETLVSAVSFVGLEPFDAALEGIALEETDNGPDKPVAPRGEDVEADDPGLVQLQKLVDAAAPVTVRIAHPAFSQGWSGVIEKLTPTKGFINIMLPNFHFHLRVKTVAGWKDESTPGGAALRAVDAAGQPLPLLLIAENAKVFSLSA
;
A
#
# COMPACT_ATOMS: atom_id res chain seq x y z
N MET A 1 -6.72 26.63 -17.92
CA MET A 1 -6.01 25.68 -17.04
C MET A 1 -6.69 25.78 -15.69
N THR A 2 -7.61 24.87 -15.36
CA THR A 2 -8.20 24.80 -14.03
C THR A 2 -7.13 24.28 -13.09
N SER A 3 -6.69 25.13 -12.16
CA SER A 3 -5.84 24.75 -11.03
C SER A 3 -6.38 23.45 -10.41
N GLN A 4 -5.52 22.48 -10.14
CA GLN A 4 -5.90 21.31 -9.36
C GLN A 4 -6.18 21.78 -7.95
N VAL A 5 -7.45 21.92 -7.64
CA VAL A 5 -7.88 22.38 -6.33
C VAL A 5 -7.78 21.21 -5.35
N HIS A 6 -6.65 21.13 -4.66
CA HIS A 6 -6.49 20.24 -3.51
C HIS A 6 -7.18 20.87 -2.30
N ARG A 7 -7.77 20.05 -1.43
CA ARG A 7 -8.40 20.51 -0.19
C ARG A 7 -7.74 19.86 1.01
N ILE A 8 -7.53 20.61 2.08
CA ILE A 8 -7.16 20.04 3.38
C ILE A 8 -8.45 19.57 4.05
N VAL A 9 -8.41 18.37 4.62
CA VAL A 9 -9.53 17.80 5.39
C VAL A 9 -9.31 18.11 6.87
N GLY A 10 -10.26 18.81 7.49
CA GLY A 10 -10.19 19.27 8.89
C GLY A 10 -10.77 18.29 9.91
N GLU A 11 -11.04 17.06 9.51
CA GLU A 11 -11.64 16.02 10.36
C GLU A 11 -10.61 15.11 11.04
N ASN A 12 -11.04 14.29 11.99
CA ASN A 12 -10.19 13.23 12.53
C ASN A 12 -9.95 12.12 11.46
N PRO A 13 -8.71 11.63 11.27
CA PRO A 13 -8.41 10.56 10.32
C PRO A 13 -9.26 9.30 10.44
N VAL A 14 -9.58 8.86 11.67
CA VAL A 14 -10.42 7.66 11.87
C VAL A 14 -11.84 7.87 11.36
N ASP A 15 -12.38 9.08 11.51
CA ASP A 15 -13.76 9.39 11.11
C ASP A 15 -13.89 9.49 9.59
N ILE A 16 -12.84 9.96 8.90
CA ILE A 16 -12.77 9.90 7.44
C ILE A 16 -12.73 8.46 6.96
N LEU A 17 -11.89 7.59 7.55
CA LEU A 17 -11.82 6.19 7.15
C LEU A 17 -13.15 5.45 7.43
N ARG A 18 -13.83 5.75 8.54
CA ARG A 18 -15.18 5.22 8.84
C ARG A 18 -16.23 5.66 7.83
N ARG A 19 -16.18 6.90 7.38
CA ARG A 19 -17.09 7.38 6.32
C ARG A 19 -16.84 6.65 5.01
N LEU A 20 -15.55 6.52 4.63
CA LEU A 20 -15.15 5.82 3.41
C LEU A 20 -15.39 4.31 3.46
N SER A 21 -15.49 3.71 4.65
CA SER A 21 -15.80 2.29 4.79
C SER A 21 -17.22 1.92 4.33
N GLY A 22 -18.09 2.91 4.13
CA GLY A 22 -19.41 2.70 3.51
C GLY A 22 -19.37 2.44 2.00
N LEU A 23 -18.21 2.58 1.35
CA LEU A 23 -18.05 2.34 -0.07
C LEU A 23 -17.78 0.85 -0.35
N ASP A 24 -18.47 0.28 -1.34
CA ASP A 24 -18.33 -1.13 -1.72
C ASP A 24 -16.91 -1.50 -2.20
N ARG A 25 -16.16 -0.52 -2.69
CA ARG A 25 -14.81 -0.75 -3.22
C ARG A 25 -13.89 0.44 -2.99
N LEU A 26 -12.99 0.26 -2.03
CA LEU A 26 -11.95 1.20 -1.65
C LEU A 26 -10.58 0.54 -1.86
N MET A 27 -9.60 1.32 -2.30
CA MET A 27 -8.21 0.91 -2.34
C MET A 27 -7.40 1.65 -1.26
N LEU A 28 -6.69 0.90 -0.43
CA LEU A 28 -5.71 1.42 0.51
C LEU A 28 -4.30 1.20 -0.06
N ILE A 29 -3.58 2.29 -0.30
CA ILE A 29 -2.22 2.28 -0.84
C ILE A 29 -1.27 2.66 0.27
N ASN A 30 -0.27 1.82 0.53
CA ASN A 30 0.89 2.15 1.34
C ASN A 30 2.14 2.07 0.48
N SER A 31 3.00 3.08 0.55
CA SER A 31 4.24 3.11 -0.22
C SER A 31 5.41 3.61 0.62
N THR A 32 6.53 2.91 0.57
CA THR A 32 7.75 3.30 1.29
C THR A 32 8.97 2.62 0.67
N GLY A 33 10.09 3.35 0.54
CA GLY A 33 11.37 2.76 0.14
C GLY A 33 11.37 2.02 -1.20
N GLY A 34 10.49 2.38 -2.15
CA GLY A 34 10.36 1.66 -3.43
C GLY A 34 9.45 0.43 -3.38
N ILE A 35 8.76 0.20 -2.27
CA ILE A 35 7.75 -0.85 -2.11
C ILE A 35 6.38 -0.17 -2.08
N THR A 36 5.45 -0.60 -2.92
CA THR A 36 4.05 -0.16 -2.90
C THR A 36 3.15 -1.37 -2.73
N HIS A 37 2.21 -1.27 -1.80
CA HIS A 37 1.27 -2.31 -1.45
C HIS A 37 -0.15 -1.74 -1.49
N GLU A 38 -0.99 -2.31 -2.34
CA GLU A 38 -2.35 -1.85 -2.61
C GLU A 38 -3.33 -2.96 -2.29
N ARG A 39 -4.26 -2.71 -1.37
CA ARG A 39 -5.39 -3.60 -1.07
C ARG A 39 -6.65 -3.00 -1.63
N ILE A 40 -7.44 -3.79 -2.36
CA ILE A 40 -8.65 -3.32 -3.06
C ILE A 40 -9.83 -4.18 -2.65
N GLY A 41 -10.88 -3.55 -2.12
CA GLY A 41 -12.11 -4.23 -1.75
C GLY A 41 -12.94 -3.44 -0.76
N ALA A 42 -13.95 -4.08 -0.18
CA ALA A 42 -14.80 -3.46 0.83
C ALA A 42 -14.05 -3.36 2.18
N LEU A 43 -14.01 -2.15 2.74
CA LEU A 43 -13.49 -1.92 4.08
C LEU A 43 -14.64 -2.10 5.08
N SER A 44 -14.62 -3.15 5.88
CA SER A 44 -15.76 -3.53 6.72
C SER A 44 -15.73 -2.96 8.13
N GLN A 45 -14.54 -2.71 8.69
CA GLN A 45 -14.38 -2.22 10.05
C GLN A 45 -13.26 -1.18 10.12
N VAL A 46 -13.55 -0.07 10.79
CA VAL A 46 -12.58 0.98 11.10
C VAL A 46 -12.75 1.42 12.56
N PHE A 47 -11.74 1.18 13.37
CA PHE A 47 -11.74 1.53 14.79
C PHE A 47 -10.35 1.92 15.29
N LEU A 48 -10.29 2.52 16.47
CA LEU A 48 -9.02 2.80 17.16
C LEU A 48 -8.69 1.65 18.10
N GLU A 49 -7.43 1.22 18.08
CA GLU A 49 -6.83 0.30 19.04
C GLU A 49 -5.57 0.99 19.60
N GLY A 50 -5.69 1.63 20.76
CA GLY A 50 -4.65 2.54 21.25
C GLY A 50 -4.48 3.73 20.29
N ASP A 51 -3.25 3.94 19.83
CA ASP A 51 -2.90 5.00 18.88
C ASP A 51 -3.05 4.59 17.41
N ASP A 52 -3.40 3.33 17.14
CA ASP A 52 -3.51 2.81 15.79
C ASP A 52 -4.96 2.82 15.29
N ILE A 53 -5.15 3.31 14.07
CA ILE A 53 -6.38 3.14 13.29
C ILE A 53 -6.30 1.78 12.62
N VAL A 54 -7.20 0.87 13.01
CA VAL A 54 -7.28 -0.48 12.48
C VAL A 54 -8.37 -0.53 11.41
N CYS A 55 -7.97 -0.93 10.20
CA CYS A 55 -8.79 -1.01 8.99
C CYS A 55 -8.87 -2.46 8.52
N LEU A 56 -10.02 -3.11 8.72
CA LEU A 56 -10.23 -4.53 8.41
C LEU A 56 -11.34 -4.73 7.39
N GLY A 57 -11.23 -5.80 6.62
CA GLY A 57 -12.26 -6.32 5.73
C GLY A 57 -11.80 -7.64 5.13
N PRO A 58 -12.64 -8.31 4.32
CA PRO A 58 -12.23 -9.52 3.59
C PRO A 58 -10.95 -9.30 2.77
N ASP A 59 -10.79 -8.09 2.25
CA ASP A 59 -9.66 -7.69 1.44
C ASP A 59 -8.70 -6.73 2.15
N HIS A 60 -8.95 -6.32 3.40
CA HIS A 60 -8.13 -5.31 4.08
C HIS A 60 -7.60 -5.85 5.42
N ASP A 61 -6.29 -5.72 5.62
CA ASP A 61 -5.58 -5.89 6.90
C ASP A 61 -4.57 -4.75 6.97
N CYS A 62 -5.01 -3.59 7.48
CA CYS A 62 -4.19 -2.39 7.56
C CYS A 62 -4.26 -1.76 8.96
N ARG A 63 -3.13 -1.28 9.47
CA ARG A 63 -3.03 -0.45 10.66
C ARG A 63 -2.28 0.83 10.32
N ILE A 64 -2.71 1.96 10.88
CA ILE A 64 -2.12 3.27 10.63
C ILE A 64 -1.91 3.95 11.98
N HIS A 65 -0.68 4.35 12.29
CA HIS A 65 -0.40 5.07 13.53
C HIS A 65 -0.96 6.49 13.44
N ALA A 66 -2.04 6.77 14.18
CA ALA A 66 -2.77 8.03 14.06
C ALA A 66 -1.89 9.26 14.36
N PRO A 67 -1.02 9.25 15.40
CA PRO A 67 -0.13 10.38 15.69
C PRO A 67 0.89 10.70 14.58
N SER A 68 1.19 9.74 13.69
CA SER A 68 2.07 9.99 12.55
C SER A 68 1.42 10.83 11.46
N ILE A 69 0.09 10.94 11.44
CA ILE A 69 -0.66 11.70 10.43
C ILE A 69 -0.63 13.18 10.81
N ALA A 70 0.05 13.99 10.00
CA ALA A 70 0.13 15.44 10.18
C ALA A 70 -1.05 16.17 9.53
N ARG A 71 -1.50 15.69 8.37
CA ARG A 71 -2.63 16.26 7.63
C ARG A 71 -3.29 15.24 6.71
N MET A 72 -4.48 15.58 6.24
CA MET A 72 -5.18 14.85 5.19
C MET A 72 -5.46 15.78 4.01
N THR A 73 -5.26 15.27 2.79
CA THR A 73 -5.56 16.02 1.57
C THR A 73 -6.51 15.26 0.67
N LEU A 74 -7.49 15.97 0.12
CA LEU A 74 -8.55 15.45 -0.72
C LEU A 74 -8.31 15.85 -2.18
N ASP A 75 -8.20 14.85 -3.05
CA ASP A 75 -7.93 14.99 -4.49
C ASP A 75 -9.07 14.33 -5.28
N ARG A 76 -9.84 15.16 -6.00
CA ARG A 76 -10.95 14.74 -6.88
C ARG A 76 -10.60 14.79 -8.37
N SER A 77 -9.36 15.18 -8.69
CA SER A 77 -8.96 15.48 -10.07
C SER A 77 -8.50 14.26 -10.86
N ARG A 78 -8.33 13.12 -10.18
CA ARG A 78 -7.78 11.89 -10.76
C ARG A 78 -8.80 11.22 -11.66
N ASN A 79 -8.59 11.34 -12.97
CA ASN A 79 -9.37 10.64 -13.98
C ASN A 79 -8.44 9.75 -14.82
N PHE A 80 -8.90 8.55 -15.15
CA PHE A 80 -8.24 7.64 -16.10
C PHE A 80 -9.28 7.17 -17.12
N GLY A 81 -9.18 7.73 -18.34
CA GLY A 81 -10.29 7.66 -19.29
C GLY A 81 -11.54 8.30 -18.70
N ASP A 82 -12.68 7.60 -18.78
CA ASP A 82 -13.97 8.08 -18.27
C ASP A 82 -14.20 7.74 -16.78
N LYS A 83 -13.23 7.11 -16.11
CA LYS A 83 -13.34 6.73 -14.70
C LYS A 83 -12.66 7.74 -13.79
N SER A 84 -13.35 8.15 -12.75
CA SER A 84 -12.82 9.00 -11.68
C SER A 84 -12.38 8.18 -10.48
N TYR A 85 -11.23 8.54 -9.91
CA TYR A 85 -10.58 7.87 -8.78
C TYR A 85 -10.26 8.88 -7.69
N PRO A 86 -11.28 9.52 -7.09
CA PRO A 86 -11.05 10.48 -6.03
C PRO A 86 -10.45 9.79 -4.80
N ARG A 87 -9.68 10.54 -4.02
CA ARG A 87 -8.93 9.98 -2.91
C ARG A 87 -8.69 10.96 -1.78
N VAL A 88 -8.46 10.39 -0.59
CA VAL A 88 -7.86 11.09 0.54
C VAL A 88 -6.45 10.53 0.75
N ASP A 89 -5.45 11.41 0.72
CA ASP A 89 -4.07 11.09 1.13
C ASP A 89 -3.89 11.47 2.60
N PHE A 90 -3.37 10.55 3.41
CA PHE A 90 -2.99 10.73 4.81
C PHE A 90 -1.48 10.96 4.85
N VAL A 91 -1.09 12.20 5.17
CA VAL A 91 0.28 12.70 4.98
C VAL A 91 0.97 12.80 6.34
N GLY A 92 2.21 12.31 6.39
CA GLY A 92 3.06 12.33 7.56
C GLY A 92 3.68 13.69 7.86
N HIS A 93 4.36 13.81 9.00
CA HIS A 93 5.08 15.03 9.41
C HIS A 93 6.28 15.36 8.51
N ASP A 94 6.79 14.37 7.78
CA ASP A 94 7.83 14.51 6.75
C ASP A 94 7.28 14.98 5.40
N GLY A 95 5.96 15.11 5.26
CA GLY A 95 5.29 15.48 4.02
C GLY A 95 5.03 14.30 3.06
N GLU A 96 5.49 13.10 3.40
CA GLU A 96 5.26 11.90 2.60
C GLU A 96 3.85 11.33 2.84
N THR A 97 3.27 10.68 1.83
CA THR A 97 1.97 10.02 1.98
C THR A 97 2.16 8.67 2.69
N LEU A 98 1.59 8.54 3.89
CA LEU A 98 1.59 7.29 4.65
C LEU A 98 0.62 6.28 4.04
N VAL A 99 -0.60 6.74 3.77
CA VAL A 99 -1.70 5.95 3.21
C VAL A 99 -2.49 6.81 2.21
N SER A 100 -2.91 6.24 1.09
CA SER A 100 -3.97 6.82 0.25
C SER A 100 -5.22 5.94 0.29
N ALA A 101 -6.38 6.51 0.57
CA ALA A 101 -7.69 5.87 0.41
C ALA A 101 -8.32 6.34 -0.90
N VAL A 102 -8.40 5.45 -1.89
CA VAL A 102 -8.86 5.74 -3.26
C VAL A 102 -10.19 5.05 -3.54
N SER A 103 -11.19 5.81 -3.99
CA SER A 103 -12.48 5.26 -4.40
C SER A 103 -12.38 4.58 -5.77
N PHE A 104 -12.95 3.39 -5.88
CA PHE A 104 -13.16 2.68 -7.15
C PHE A 104 -14.61 2.75 -7.63
N VAL A 105 -15.49 3.39 -6.87
CA VAL A 105 -16.92 3.53 -7.18
C VAL A 105 -17.26 4.90 -7.78
N GLY A 106 -16.25 5.73 -8.05
CA GLY A 106 -16.39 7.03 -8.70
C GLY A 106 -16.56 8.20 -7.73
N LEU A 107 -16.80 9.38 -8.32
CA LEU A 107 -16.84 10.67 -7.60
C LEU A 107 -18.10 10.85 -6.77
N GLU A 108 -19.27 10.57 -7.33
CA GLU A 108 -20.56 10.84 -6.68
C GLU A 108 -20.74 10.04 -5.37
N PRO A 109 -20.54 8.70 -5.31
CA PRO A 109 -20.65 7.97 -4.05
C PRO A 109 -19.58 8.39 -3.03
N PHE A 110 -18.41 8.78 -3.50
CA PHE A 110 -17.32 9.24 -2.65
C PHE A 110 -17.61 10.60 -2.01
N ASP A 111 -18.17 11.54 -2.77
CA ASP A 111 -18.61 12.83 -2.24
C ASP A 111 -19.78 12.67 -1.27
N ALA A 112 -20.73 11.77 -1.55
CA ALA A 112 -21.81 11.45 -0.62
C ALA A 112 -21.29 10.90 0.71
N ALA A 113 -20.28 10.01 0.69
CA ALA A 113 -19.65 9.49 1.91
C ALA A 113 -19.00 10.60 2.76
N LEU A 114 -18.46 11.62 2.10
CA LEU A 114 -17.76 12.74 2.71
C LEU A 114 -18.64 13.99 2.89
N GLU A 115 -19.97 13.85 2.80
CA GLU A 115 -20.87 14.97 2.97
C GLU A 115 -20.72 15.60 4.38
N GLY A 116 -20.65 16.94 4.41
CA GLY A 116 -20.62 17.74 5.64
C GLY A 116 -19.27 17.82 6.35
N ILE A 117 -18.18 17.30 5.78
CA ILE A 117 -16.84 17.42 6.38
C ILE A 117 -16.27 18.84 6.25
N ALA A 118 -15.44 19.24 7.21
CA ALA A 118 -14.66 20.47 7.13
C ALA A 118 -13.58 20.37 6.04
N LEU A 119 -13.59 21.32 5.09
CA LEU A 119 -12.60 21.44 4.02
C LEU A 119 -12.02 22.85 3.97
N GLU A 120 -10.70 22.93 3.82
CA GLU A 120 -9.99 24.18 3.58
C GLU A 120 -9.34 24.17 2.19
N GLU A 121 -9.33 25.31 1.51
CA GLU A 121 -8.66 25.44 0.21
C GLU A 121 -7.14 25.40 0.39
N THR A 122 -6.42 24.73 -0.53
CA THR A 122 -4.96 24.84 -0.58
C THR A 122 -4.44 24.85 -2.01
N ASP A 123 -3.50 25.75 -2.28
CA ASP A 123 -2.74 25.79 -3.54
C ASP A 123 -1.59 24.76 -3.53
N ASN A 124 -1.28 24.19 -2.37
CA ASN A 124 -0.19 23.23 -2.17
C ASN A 124 -0.71 21.79 -2.29
N GLY A 125 -0.98 21.38 -3.52
CA GLY A 125 -1.04 19.96 -3.85
C GLY A 125 0.33 19.31 -3.65
N PRO A 126 0.41 18.01 -3.32
CA PRO A 126 1.70 17.32 -3.32
C PRO A 126 2.28 17.37 -4.74
N ASP A 127 3.42 18.03 -4.91
CA ASP A 127 4.25 17.91 -6.10
C ASP A 127 4.70 16.45 -6.18
N LYS A 128 4.09 15.66 -7.07
CA LYS A 128 4.65 14.35 -7.41
C LYS A 128 5.71 14.58 -8.49
N PRO A 129 7.02 14.48 -8.17
CA PRO A 129 8.03 14.46 -9.21
C PRO A 129 7.72 13.32 -10.19
N VAL A 130 7.89 13.60 -11.48
CA VAL A 130 7.79 12.57 -12.52
C VAL A 130 8.88 11.54 -12.22
N ALA A 131 8.47 10.33 -11.85
CA ALA A 131 9.42 9.26 -11.61
C ALA A 131 10.22 9.01 -12.90
N PRO A 132 11.57 8.94 -12.84
CA PRO A 132 12.38 8.57 -13.99
C PRO A 132 11.96 7.19 -14.50
N ARG A 133 12.19 6.94 -15.79
CA ARG A 133 11.93 5.64 -16.40
C ARG A 133 12.69 4.57 -15.62
N GLY A 134 11.96 3.58 -15.09
CA GLY A 134 12.56 2.48 -14.35
C GLY A 134 13.49 1.65 -15.24
N GLU A 135 14.57 1.17 -14.64
CA GLU A 135 15.52 0.24 -15.25
C GLU A 135 14.81 -1.08 -15.60
N ASP A 136 15.38 -1.88 -16.51
CA ASP A 136 14.84 -3.21 -16.77
C ASP A 136 15.07 -4.13 -15.55
N VAL A 137 14.22 -5.15 -15.42
CA VAL A 137 14.28 -6.09 -14.30
C VAL A 137 15.24 -7.21 -14.68
N GLU A 138 16.41 -7.24 -14.06
CA GLU A 138 17.40 -8.31 -14.26
C GLU A 138 16.90 -9.63 -13.66
N ALA A 139 17.25 -10.74 -14.31
CA ALA A 139 16.79 -12.07 -13.91
C ALA A 139 17.34 -12.51 -12.53
N ASP A 140 18.45 -11.93 -12.10
CA ASP A 140 19.12 -12.20 -10.83
C ASP A 140 18.82 -11.16 -9.74
N ASP A 141 17.86 -10.24 -9.96
CA ASP A 141 17.43 -9.29 -8.93
C ASP A 141 16.98 -10.05 -7.67
N PRO A 142 17.55 -9.77 -6.48
CA PRO A 142 17.25 -10.54 -5.27
C PRO A 142 15.78 -10.49 -4.85
N GLY A 143 15.08 -9.40 -5.17
CA GLY A 143 13.64 -9.29 -4.98
C GLY A 143 12.88 -10.24 -5.91
N LEU A 144 13.25 -10.26 -7.21
CA LEU A 144 12.61 -11.11 -8.21
C LEU A 144 12.83 -12.59 -7.89
N VAL A 145 14.09 -12.99 -7.66
CA VAL A 145 14.48 -14.38 -7.39
C VAL A 145 13.68 -14.93 -6.21
N GLN A 146 13.57 -14.17 -5.11
CA GLN A 146 12.86 -14.67 -3.93
C GLN A 146 11.35 -14.73 -4.13
N LEU A 147 10.75 -13.75 -4.82
CA LEU A 147 9.32 -13.78 -5.14
C LEU A 147 8.99 -14.92 -6.13
N GLN A 148 9.89 -15.22 -7.07
CA GLN A 148 9.70 -16.32 -8.02
C GLN A 148 9.63 -17.67 -7.31
N LYS A 149 10.46 -17.90 -6.28
CA LYS A 149 10.35 -19.11 -5.44
C LYS A 149 8.97 -19.26 -4.81
N LEU A 150 8.31 -18.16 -4.44
CA LEU A 150 6.96 -18.20 -3.90
C LEU A 150 5.92 -18.59 -4.94
N VAL A 151 6.10 -18.14 -6.18
CA VAL A 151 5.29 -18.57 -7.33
C VAL A 151 5.47 -20.07 -7.56
N ASP A 152 6.72 -20.52 -7.62
CA ASP A 152 7.06 -21.92 -7.89
C ASP A 152 6.59 -22.85 -6.77
N ALA A 153 6.60 -22.37 -5.52
CA ALA A 153 6.06 -23.09 -4.37
C ALA A 153 4.54 -23.34 -4.47
N ALA A 154 3.82 -22.46 -5.18
CA ALA A 154 2.36 -22.43 -5.24
C ALA A 154 1.68 -22.54 -3.85
N ALA A 155 2.32 -21.98 -2.82
CA ALA A 155 1.91 -22.09 -1.43
C ALA A 155 1.37 -20.75 -0.89
N PRO A 156 0.46 -20.77 0.09
CA PRO A 156 0.03 -19.57 0.77
C PRO A 156 1.19 -18.84 1.44
N VAL A 157 1.27 -17.53 1.20
CA VAL A 157 2.26 -16.60 1.75
C VAL A 157 1.56 -15.32 2.15
N THR A 158 2.04 -14.69 3.22
CA THR A 158 1.73 -13.30 3.54
C THR A 158 2.82 -12.39 3.02
N VAL A 159 2.44 -11.42 2.18
CA VAL A 159 3.26 -10.25 1.84
C VAL A 159 2.81 -9.11 2.75
N ARG A 160 3.74 -8.52 3.50
CA ARG A 160 3.40 -7.45 4.46
C ARG A 160 4.39 -6.31 4.40
N ILE A 161 3.88 -5.08 4.46
CA ILE A 161 4.69 -3.92 4.87
C ILE A 161 4.51 -3.74 6.37
N ALA A 162 5.61 -3.69 7.11
CA ALA A 162 5.69 -3.39 8.54
C ALA A 162 6.55 -2.14 8.74
N HIS A 163 5.89 -0.98 8.73
CA HIS A 163 6.51 0.32 8.96
C HIS A 163 6.01 0.89 10.30
N PRO A 164 6.79 1.66 11.07
CA PRO A 164 6.33 2.20 12.35
C PRO A 164 5.05 3.05 12.26
N ALA A 165 4.86 3.77 11.15
CA ALA A 165 3.67 4.60 10.95
C ALA A 165 2.48 3.85 10.34
N PHE A 166 2.68 2.65 9.77
CA PHE A 166 1.61 1.85 9.19
C PHE A 166 2.04 0.41 8.91
N SER A 167 1.10 -0.51 8.91
CA SER A 167 1.30 -1.86 8.39
C SER A 167 0.15 -2.25 7.47
N GLN A 168 0.45 -3.07 6.48
CA GLN A 168 -0.56 -3.64 5.61
C GLN A 168 -0.14 -5.02 5.14
N GLY A 169 -1.07 -5.98 5.17
CA GLY A 169 -0.83 -7.36 4.77
C GLY A 169 -1.76 -7.84 3.65
N TRP A 170 -1.25 -8.77 2.85
CA TRP A 170 -2.05 -9.66 2.01
C TRP A 170 -1.58 -11.09 2.22
N SER A 171 -2.52 -12.02 2.31
CA SER A 171 -2.23 -13.46 2.34
C SER A 171 -2.90 -14.17 1.16
N GLY A 172 -2.17 -15.05 0.50
CA GLY A 172 -2.68 -15.84 -0.61
C GLY A 172 -1.58 -16.56 -1.36
N VAL A 173 -1.91 -17.10 -2.54
CA VAL A 173 -0.96 -17.73 -3.44
C VAL A 173 -0.58 -16.72 -4.52
N ILE A 174 0.72 -16.53 -4.75
CA ILE A 174 1.22 -15.67 -5.83
C ILE A 174 1.23 -16.52 -7.11
N GLU A 175 0.30 -16.25 -8.02
CA GLU A 175 0.20 -17.06 -9.25
C GLU A 175 1.24 -16.70 -10.31
N LYS A 176 1.60 -15.41 -10.38
CA LYS A 176 2.54 -14.90 -11.37
C LYS A 176 3.14 -13.56 -10.95
N LEU A 177 4.34 -13.31 -11.47
CA LEU A 177 4.98 -12.00 -11.44
C LEU A 177 4.86 -11.34 -12.81
N THR A 178 4.75 -10.02 -12.85
CA THR A 178 4.72 -9.23 -14.09
C THR A 178 5.81 -8.14 -14.02
N PRO A 179 7.09 -8.47 -14.22
CA PRO A 179 8.16 -7.48 -14.23
C PRO A 179 7.94 -6.46 -15.36
N THR A 180 7.83 -5.17 -15.03
CA THR A 180 7.68 -4.12 -16.05
C THR A 180 8.08 -2.75 -15.50
N LYS A 181 8.68 -1.92 -16.36
CA LYS A 181 9.03 -0.50 -16.09
C LYS A 181 9.81 -0.28 -14.78
N GLY A 182 10.74 -1.18 -14.46
CA GLY A 182 11.56 -1.11 -13.22
C GLY A 182 10.85 -1.53 -11.94
N PHE A 183 9.76 -2.28 -12.06
CA PHE A 183 9.08 -2.90 -10.93
C PHE A 183 8.85 -4.39 -11.17
N ILE A 184 9.01 -5.18 -10.12
CA ILE A 184 8.49 -6.54 -9.99
C ILE A 184 7.06 -6.42 -9.45
N ASN A 185 6.08 -6.92 -10.19
CA ASN A 185 4.67 -6.68 -9.88
C ASN A 185 3.90 -7.96 -9.60
N ILE A 186 2.99 -7.91 -8.62
CA ILE A 186 1.91 -8.87 -8.43
C ILE A 186 0.61 -8.12 -8.73
N MET A 187 -0.21 -8.65 -9.63
CA MET A 187 -1.45 -8.01 -10.08
C MET A 187 -2.63 -8.97 -9.93
N LEU A 188 -3.32 -8.90 -8.80
CA LEU A 188 -4.54 -9.66 -8.51
C LEU A 188 -5.74 -8.70 -8.36
N PRO A 189 -6.99 -9.18 -8.50
CA PRO A 189 -8.18 -8.32 -8.44
C PRO A 189 -8.33 -7.48 -7.16
N ASN A 190 -7.81 -7.98 -6.04
CA ASN A 190 -7.86 -7.36 -4.72
C ASN A 190 -6.47 -6.97 -4.16
N PHE A 191 -5.39 -7.27 -4.87
CA PHE A 191 -4.02 -7.05 -4.41
C PHE A 191 -3.15 -6.55 -5.56
N HIS A 192 -2.55 -5.38 -5.40
CA HIS A 192 -1.39 -5.03 -6.21
C HIS A 192 -0.17 -4.84 -5.32
N PHE A 193 0.95 -5.30 -5.83
CA PHE A 193 2.25 -5.12 -5.22
C PHE A 193 3.22 -4.65 -6.28
N HIS A 194 3.99 -3.62 -5.94
CA HIS A 194 5.06 -3.09 -6.77
C HIS A 194 6.34 -3.05 -5.94
N LEU A 195 7.34 -3.79 -6.37
CA LEU A 195 8.68 -3.71 -5.80
C LEU A 195 9.63 -3.12 -6.84
N ARG A 196 10.16 -1.93 -6.56
CA ARG A 196 11.18 -1.33 -7.41
C ARG A 196 12.41 -2.22 -7.45
N VAL A 197 12.98 -2.41 -8.64
CA VAL A 197 14.22 -3.17 -8.83
C VAL A 197 15.34 -2.59 -7.98
N LYS A 198 16.27 -3.45 -7.55
CA LYS A 198 17.44 -3.09 -6.72
C LYS A 198 17.11 -2.46 -5.36
N THR A 199 15.83 -2.34 -4.98
CA THR A 199 15.44 -1.99 -3.61
C THR A 199 15.91 -3.08 -2.64
N VAL A 200 15.72 -4.35 -3.01
CA VAL A 200 16.14 -5.49 -2.18
C VAL A 200 17.49 -6.00 -2.67
N ALA A 201 18.49 -5.97 -1.80
CA ALA A 201 19.79 -6.59 -2.06
C ALA A 201 19.90 -8.01 -1.48
N GLY A 202 19.00 -8.38 -0.55
CA GLY A 202 18.97 -9.71 0.02
C GLY A 202 17.81 -9.91 1.00
N TRP A 203 17.81 -11.08 1.63
CA TRP A 203 16.79 -11.48 2.60
C TRP A 203 17.46 -12.04 3.85
N LYS A 204 16.92 -11.71 5.02
CA LYS A 204 17.34 -12.27 6.31
C LYS A 204 16.18 -13.05 6.93
N ASP A 205 16.49 -14.21 7.50
CA ASP A 205 15.52 -14.95 8.28
C ASP A 205 15.07 -14.12 9.48
N GLU A 206 13.77 -14.12 9.73
CA GLU A 206 13.16 -13.47 10.87
C GLU A 206 12.22 -14.46 11.55
N SER A 207 12.37 -14.59 12.88
CA SER A 207 11.51 -15.47 13.66
C SER A 207 10.13 -14.86 13.79
N THR A 208 9.09 -15.61 13.41
CA THR A 208 7.70 -15.24 13.71
C THR A 208 7.03 -16.34 14.53
N PRO A 209 6.08 -15.99 15.39
CA PRO A 209 5.17 -16.99 15.95
C PRO A 209 4.41 -17.68 14.79
N GLY A 210 4.46 -19.00 14.75
CA GLY A 210 3.62 -19.81 13.84
C GLY A 210 4.15 -20.01 12.42
N GLY A 211 5.38 -19.62 12.10
CA GLY A 211 5.92 -19.84 10.76
C GLY A 211 7.38 -19.40 10.59
N ALA A 212 7.77 -19.24 9.33
CA ALA A 212 9.03 -18.63 8.94
C ALA A 212 8.74 -17.28 8.27
N ALA A 213 9.63 -16.32 8.46
CA ALA A 213 9.61 -15.09 7.69
C ALA A 213 10.98 -14.71 7.15
N LEU A 214 10.92 -13.93 6.08
CA LEU A 214 12.06 -13.25 5.50
C LEU A 214 11.85 -11.74 5.57
N ARG A 215 12.88 -11.04 6.05
CA ARG A 215 13.03 -9.59 5.93
C ARG A 215 13.88 -9.23 4.74
N ALA A 216 13.31 -8.43 3.84
CA ALA A 216 14.09 -7.77 2.83
C ALA A 216 15.14 -6.85 3.47
N VAL A 217 16.33 -6.82 2.91
CA VAL A 217 17.38 -5.87 3.28
C VAL A 217 17.89 -5.11 2.07
N ASP A 218 18.32 -3.87 2.29
CA ASP A 218 18.95 -3.04 1.27
C ASP A 218 20.43 -3.42 1.03
N ALA A 219 21.10 -2.71 0.13
CA ALA A 219 22.51 -2.92 -0.21
C ALA A 219 23.48 -2.69 0.96
N ALA A 220 23.07 -1.93 1.98
CA ALA A 220 23.83 -1.74 3.23
C ALA A 220 23.50 -2.81 4.29
N GLY A 221 22.64 -3.79 3.96
CA GLY A 221 22.17 -4.84 4.85
C GLY A 221 21.18 -4.36 5.91
N GLN A 222 20.64 -3.15 5.78
CA GLN A 222 19.65 -2.59 6.69
C GLN A 222 18.26 -3.17 6.39
N PRO A 223 17.44 -3.43 7.43
CA PRO A 223 16.10 -3.96 7.24
C PRO A 223 15.20 -2.98 6.49
N LEU A 224 14.53 -3.48 5.46
CA LEU A 224 13.42 -2.81 4.80
C LEU A 224 12.10 -3.20 5.47
N PRO A 225 11.00 -2.46 5.28
CA PRO A 225 9.72 -2.78 5.90
C PRO A 225 8.99 -3.97 5.23
N LEU A 226 9.54 -4.60 4.19
CA LEU A 226 8.92 -5.74 3.49
C LEU A 226 9.17 -7.10 4.17
N LEU A 227 8.09 -7.74 4.65
CA LEU A 227 7.99 -9.10 5.20
C LEU A 227 7.40 -10.05 4.16
N LEU A 228 8.01 -11.22 4.02
CA LEU A 228 7.38 -12.41 3.47
C LEU A 228 7.22 -13.42 4.60
N ILE A 229 6.01 -13.95 4.83
CA ILE A 229 5.72 -14.89 5.91
C ILE A 229 5.05 -16.12 5.33
N ALA A 230 5.46 -17.31 5.75
CA ALA A 230 4.85 -18.57 5.36
C ALA A 230 4.81 -19.52 6.55
N GLU A 231 3.86 -20.44 6.57
CA GLU A 231 3.77 -21.46 7.62
C GLU A 231 4.98 -22.40 7.62
N ASN A 232 5.61 -22.61 6.46
CA ASN A 232 6.71 -23.54 6.28
C ASN A 232 7.92 -22.87 5.62
N ALA A 233 9.07 -22.89 6.30
CA ALA A 233 10.33 -22.33 5.81
C ALA A 233 10.79 -22.91 4.46
N LYS A 234 10.36 -24.13 4.11
CA LYS A 234 10.69 -24.75 2.82
C LYS A 234 10.21 -23.93 1.63
N VAL A 235 9.15 -23.14 1.80
CA VAL A 235 8.62 -22.24 0.76
C VAL A 235 9.68 -21.24 0.30
N PHE A 236 10.62 -20.85 1.17
CA PHE A 236 11.65 -19.88 0.84
C PHE A 236 12.93 -20.48 0.24
N SER A 237 13.12 -21.80 0.36
CA SER A 237 14.34 -22.51 -0.04
C SER A 237 14.18 -23.40 -1.27
N LEU A 238 13.00 -23.40 -1.89
CA LEU A 238 12.82 -24.07 -3.18
C LEU A 238 13.81 -23.50 -4.21
N SER A 239 14.52 -24.41 -4.87
CA SER A 239 15.40 -24.09 -6.00
C SER A 239 14.54 -24.04 -7.26
N ALA A 240 14.75 -23.04 -8.10
CA ALA A 240 14.28 -23.08 -9.48
C ALA A 240 15.02 -24.17 -10.26
#